data_AF-A0A2V3IQW5-F1
#
_entry.id   AF-A0A2V3IQW5-F1
#
_cell.length_a   1.000
_cell.length_b   1.000
_cell.length_c   1.000
_cell.angle_alpha   90.00
_cell.angle_beta   90.00
_cell.angle_gamma   90.00
#
_symmetry.space_group_name_H-M   'P 1'
#
loop_
_entity.id
_entity.type
_entity.pdbx_description
1 polymer ?
#
loop_
_entity_poly.entity_id
_entity_poly.type
_entity_poly.pdbx_seq_one_letter_code
_entity_poly.pdbx_strand_id
1 'polypeptide(L)'
;MTPPTVEISYAPWPVADTRDQPSIRDDVRRVIYENAFRPSHTHYTLVDDIYNLFLIQTSQTHSDDLQERFRSALGRVLRPPSTAGSYAQSYKADVRRWRGYISFVSDRCEYIDVKETVRRLKRQNAVRRREFARHSDSVKQLRLVRKQRRESVTADGDLQQRISPMPLSFRYVDEFLDLNCAEDLTRLKIFPNGKELAESMSAYAAVRHYLVKHAPNHEQQDGVLSFSSPNVLLVAVGDGVTPRTAALFAFRTSWNCISIDPQMRKGGWDDVKNLRTHTARVQDVVIDVVDDQRVVVVMWHCHTSITDAISCLRFSGGNRDSKCLRRRVAVVSCACCNYDAVQKVMPDGSAPDAEFEDTGVPGLMRTVRVWKFWN
;
A
#
# COMPACT_ATOMS: atom_id res chain seq x y z
N MET A 1 28.73 -62.31 56.61
CA MET A 1 27.33 -62.17 56.16
C MET A 1 27.34 -62.08 54.64
N THR A 2 26.97 -63.15 53.96
CA THR A 2 26.83 -63.24 52.51
C THR A 2 25.44 -62.74 52.09
N PRO A 3 25.30 -61.95 51.00
CA PRO A 3 24.01 -61.46 50.54
C PRO A 3 23.22 -62.55 49.81
N PRO A 4 21.87 -62.48 49.84
CA PRO A 4 21.01 -63.53 49.30
C PRO A 4 20.94 -63.49 47.78
N THR A 5 20.94 -64.67 47.17
CA THR A 5 20.67 -64.91 45.75
C THR A 5 19.15 -64.83 45.50
N VAL A 6 18.74 -63.98 44.56
CA VAL A 6 17.34 -63.89 44.08
C VAL A 6 17.25 -64.71 42.79
N GLU A 7 16.50 -65.81 42.82
CA GLU A 7 16.11 -66.55 41.62
C GLU A 7 14.93 -65.85 40.94
N ILE A 8 15.10 -65.49 39.66
CA ILE A 8 14.03 -64.95 38.81
C ILE A 8 13.58 -66.08 37.88
N SER A 9 12.39 -66.63 38.12
CA SER A 9 11.75 -67.59 37.21
C SER A 9 10.99 -66.84 36.11
N TYR A 10 11.27 -67.16 34.84
CA TYR A 10 10.48 -66.66 33.71
C TYR A 10 9.30 -67.59 33.44
N ALA A 11 8.08 -67.08 33.59
CA ALA A 11 6.89 -67.72 33.02
C ALA A 11 6.77 -67.31 31.53
N PRO A 12 6.52 -68.25 30.61
CA PRO A 12 6.32 -67.93 29.21
C PRO A 12 5.02 -67.14 28.99
N TRP A 13 5.10 -66.10 28.18
CA TRP A 13 3.97 -65.27 27.74
C TRP A 13 3.00 -66.09 26.87
N PRO A 14 1.67 -65.87 27.01
CA PRO A 14 0.69 -66.52 26.14
C PRO A 14 0.84 -66.02 24.70
N VAL A 15 1.01 -66.95 23.77
CA VAL A 15 1.00 -66.67 22.33
C VAL A 15 -0.44 -66.40 21.91
N ALA A 16 -0.77 -65.13 21.65
CA ALA A 16 -2.05 -64.74 21.08
C ALA A 16 -2.06 -64.99 19.56
N ASP A 17 -3.20 -65.46 19.04
CA ASP A 17 -3.47 -65.76 17.63
C ASP A 17 -3.34 -64.49 16.75
N THR A 18 -2.36 -64.48 15.84
CA THR A 18 -1.93 -63.29 15.08
C THR A 18 -2.72 -63.04 13.80
N ARG A 19 -4.02 -63.34 13.76
CA ARG A 19 -4.81 -63.25 12.52
C ARG A 19 -5.53 -61.93 12.25
N ASP A 20 -5.53 -60.98 13.20
CA ASP A 20 -6.18 -59.67 13.01
C ASP A 20 -5.36 -58.47 13.56
N GLN A 21 -4.04 -58.61 13.71
CA GLN A 21 -3.22 -57.45 14.09
C GLN A 21 -2.77 -56.65 12.85
N PRO A 22 -2.98 -55.32 12.81
CA PRO A 22 -2.41 -54.47 11.76
C PRO A 22 -0.92 -54.71 11.71
N SER A 23 -0.36 -54.76 10.49
CA SER A 23 1.03 -55.17 10.33
C SER A 23 1.93 -54.26 11.14
N ILE A 24 3.01 -54.80 11.72
CA ILE A 24 4.05 -53.99 12.42
C ILE A 24 4.51 -52.80 11.54
N ARG A 25 4.40 -52.93 10.22
CA ARG A 25 4.65 -51.87 9.24
C ARG A 25 3.67 -50.69 9.34
N ASP A 26 2.41 -50.93 9.68
CA ASP A 26 1.38 -49.89 9.86
C ASP A 26 1.52 -49.19 11.21
N ASP A 27 1.94 -49.92 12.25
CA ASP A 27 2.27 -49.34 13.56
C ASP A 27 3.51 -48.46 13.48
N VAL A 28 4.55 -48.93 12.80
CA VAL A 28 5.77 -48.15 12.54
C VAL A 28 5.46 -46.93 11.64
N ARG A 29 4.60 -47.08 10.62
CA ARG A 29 4.15 -45.94 9.81
C ARG A 29 3.39 -44.91 10.64
N ARG A 30 2.48 -45.34 11.51
CA ARG A 30 1.72 -44.45 12.40
C ARG A 30 2.64 -43.66 13.31
N VAL A 31 3.58 -44.33 13.98
CA VAL A 31 4.56 -43.66 14.86
C VAL A 31 5.46 -42.70 14.06
N ILE A 32 5.88 -43.06 12.85
CA ILE A 32 6.67 -42.18 11.98
C ILE A 32 5.84 -40.98 11.50
N TYR A 33 4.57 -41.16 11.11
CA TYR A 33 3.72 -40.06 10.64
C TYR A 33 3.31 -39.10 11.75
N GLU A 34 3.11 -39.59 12.98
CA GLU A 34 2.78 -38.77 14.15
C GLU A 34 3.96 -37.91 14.61
N ASN A 35 5.20 -38.35 14.35
CA ASN A 35 6.43 -37.68 14.80
C ASN A 35 7.27 -37.08 13.66
N ALA A 36 6.87 -37.25 12.39
CA ALA A 36 7.57 -36.66 11.25
C ALA A 36 7.35 -35.14 11.22
N PHE A 37 8.45 -34.40 11.11
CA PHE A 37 8.43 -32.97 10.81
C PHE A 37 7.62 -32.75 9.53
N ARG A 38 6.49 -32.05 9.61
CA ARG A 38 5.67 -31.73 8.43
C ARG A 38 6.42 -30.68 7.61
N PRO A 39 6.90 -31.00 6.40
CA PRO A 39 7.55 -29.98 5.59
C PRO A 39 6.48 -29.01 5.09
N SER A 40 6.48 -27.79 5.63
CA SER A 40 5.61 -26.71 5.17
C SER A 40 6.11 -26.22 3.81
N HIS A 41 5.42 -26.62 2.75
CA HIS A 41 5.64 -26.05 1.42
C HIS A 41 4.74 -24.83 1.31
N THR A 42 5.34 -23.64 1.31
CA THR A 42 4.61 -22.38 1.10
C THR A 42 4.64 -22.06 -0.38
N HIS A 43 3.46 -22.03 -0.99
CA HIS A 43 3.30 -21.61 -2.38
C HIS A 43 2.82 -20.16 -2.43
N TYR A 44 3.52 -19.33 -3.19
CA TYR A 44 3.13 -17.94 -3.40
C TYR A 44 2.19 -17.87 -4.60
N THR A 45 1.00 -17.31 -4.36
CA THR A 45 0.03 -16.98 -5.41
C THR A 45 -0.10 -15.47 -5.45
N LEU A 46 0.12 -14.87 -6.62
CA LEU A 46 -0.12 -13.46 -6.84
C LEU A 46 -1.43 -13.30 -7.61
N VAL A 47 -2.35 -12.55 -7.00
CA VAL A 47 -3.63 -12.17 -7.62
C VAL A 47 -3.50 -10.73 -8.08
N ASP A 48 -3.58 -10.53 -9.38
CA ASP A 48 -3.61 -9.20 -9.98
C ASP A 48 -5.05 -8.85 -10.35
N ASP A 49 -5.64 -7.94 -9.59
CA ASP A 49 -7.01 -7.46 -9.75
C ASP A 49 -7.18 -6.49 -10.92
N ILE A 50 -6.10 -5.85 -11.36
CA ILE A 50 -6.08 -4.92 -12.50
C ILE A 50 -6.17 -5.71 -13.82
N TYR A 51 -5.46 -6.83 -13.92
CA TYR A 51 -5.41 -7.67 -15.11
C TYR A 51 -6.28 -8.93 -15.01
N ASN A 52 -6.93 -9.16 -13.86
CA ASN A 52 -7.72 -10.34 -13.56
C ASN A 52 -6.92 -11.64 -13.80
N LEU A 53 -5.66 -11.64 -13.35
CA LEU A 53 -4.68 -12.69 -13.58
C LEU A 53 -4.32 -13.39 -12.26
N PHE A 54 -4.18 -14.71 -12.32
CA PHE A 54 -3.64 -15.53 -11.23
C PHE A 54 -2.27 -16.08 -11.65
N LEU A 55 -1.22 -15.67 -10.94
CA LEU A 55 0.13 -16.18 -11.13
C LEU A 55 0.48 -17.13 -10.00
N ILE A 56 0.81 -18.37 -10.36
CA ILE A 56 1.18 -19.44 -9.44
C ILE A 56 2.64 -19.82 -9.74
N GLN A 57 3.55 -19.59 -8.80
CA GLN A 57 4.96 -19.99 -8.96
C GLN A 57 5.16 -21.42 -8.43
N THR A 58 4.77 -22.42 -9.22
CA THR A 58 4.93 -23.83 -8.87
C THR A 58 5.22 -24.69 -10.12
N SER A 59 5.59 -25.96 -9.93
CA SER A 59 5.50 -26.96 -11.00
C SER A 59 4.05 -27.13 -11.47
N GLN A 60 3.86 -27.59 -12.71
CA GLN A 60 2.53 -27.77 -13.31
C GLN A 60 1.58 -28.61 -12.45
N THR A 61 2.08 -29.71 -11.88
CA THR A 61 1.33 -30.61 -11.00
C THR A 61 0.84 -29.95 -9.71
N HIS A 62 1.62 -29.03 -9.12
CA HIS A 62 1.23 -28.28 -7.93
C HIS A 62 0.31 -27.10 -8.27
N SER A 63 0.37 -26.58 -9.49
CA SER A 63 -0.55 -25.52 -9.95
C SER A 63 -1.97 -26.05 -10.05
N ASP A 64 -2.16 -27.28 -10.53
CA ASP A 64 -3.49 -27.87 -10.69
C ASP A 64 -4.17 -28.14 -9.33
N ASP A 65 -3.42 -28.62 -8.33
CA ASP A 65 -3.91 -28.80 -6.95
C ASP A 65 -4.30 -27.45 -6.32
N LEU A 66 -3.48 -26.41 -6.48
CA LEU A 66 -3.80 -25.07 -5.99
C LEU A 66 -5.02 -24.47 -6.68
N GLN A 67 -5.16 -24.65 -8.00
CA GLN A 67 -6.34 -24.20 -8.74
C GLN A 67 -7.63 -24.90 -8.26
N GLU A 68 -7.58 -26.19 -7.95
CA GLU A 68 -8.73 -26.93 -7.42
C GLU A 68 -9.12 -26.45 -6.02
N ARG A 69 -8.15 -26.22 -5.13
CA ARG A 69 -8.40 -25.64 -3.80
C ARG A 69 -9.02 -24.25 -3.89
N PHE A 70 -8.53 -23.40 -4.79
CA PHE A 70 -9.12 -22.07 -5.03
C PHE A 70 -10.53 -22.16 -5.62
N ARG A 71 -10.77 -23.10 -6.55
CA ARG A 71 -12.09 -23.36 -7.14
C ARG A 71 -13.09 -23.80 -6.09
N SER A 72 -12.69 -24.72 -5.21
CA SER A 72 -13.52 -25.19 -4.08
C SER A 72 -13.86 -24.06 -3.11
N ALA A 73 -12.90 -23.20 -2.78
CA ALA A 73 -13.10 -22.09 -1.84
C ALA A 73 -13.99 -20.95 -2.38
N LEU A 74 -13.88 -20.63 -3.68
CA LEU A 74 -14.54 -19.46 -4.28
C LEU A 74 -15.79 -19.82 -5.11
N GLY A 75 -16.05 -21.11 -5.35
CA GLY A 75 -17.16 -21.57 -6.20
C GLY A 75 -17.05 -21.08 -7.65
N ARG A 76 -15.85 -20.76 -8.13
CA ARG A 76 -15.60 -20.19 -9.46
C ARG A 76 -14.55 -20.97 -10.22
N VAL A 77 -14.74 -21.09 -11.54
CA VAL A 77 -13.80 -21.79 -12.43
C VAL A 77 -12.73 -20.81 -12.91
N LEU A 78 -11.50 -20.96 -12.40
CA LEU A 78 -10.31 -20.41 -13.06
C LEU A 78 -10.07 -21.18 -14.36
N ARG A 79 -9.91 -20.45 -15.47
CA ARG A 79 -9.56 -21.03 -16.77
C ARG A 79 -8.15 -20.57 -17.14
N PRO A 80 -7.28 -21.46 -17.65
CA PRO A 80 -6.02 -21.03 -18.22
C PRO A 80 -6.30 -20.05 -19.38
N PRO A 81 -5.41 -19.08 -19.64
CA PRO A 81 -5.60 -18.13 -20.72
C PRO A 81 -5.76 -18.85 -22.05
N SER A 82 -6.97 -18.80 -22.62
CA SER A 82 -7.19 -19.18 -24.02
C SER A 82 -6.75 -18.03 -24.91
N THR A 83 -6.26 -18.34 -26.11
CA THR A 83 -5.96 -17.34 -27.13
C THR A 83 -7.15 -16.39 -27.37
N ALA A 84 -6.82 -15.13 -27.66
CA ALA A 84 -7.66 -13.94 -27.50
C ALA A 84 -9.06 -14.04 -28.16
N GLY A 85 -10.14 -13.82 -27.40
CA GLY A 85 -11.47 -13.66 -28.01
C GLY A 85 -12.70 -13.38 -27.11
N SER A 86 -12.74 -13.74 -25.82
CA SER A 86 -14.05 -13.84 -25.11
C SER A 86 -14.40 -12.80 -24.03
N TYR A 87 -13.55 -11.80 -23.75
CA TYR A 87 -13.72 -10.91 -22.59
C TYR A 87 -14.87 -9.86 -22.67
N ALA A 88 -15.43 -9.58 -23.85
CA ALA A 88 -16.32 -8.42 -24.05
C ALA A 88 -17.80 -8.64 -23.65
N GLN A 89 -18.27 -9.87 -23.42
CA GLN A 89 -19.70 -10.16 -23.27
C GLN A 89 -20.23 -10.12 -21.82
N SER A 90 -19.39 -10.32 -20.81
CA SER A 90 -19.84 -10.43 -19.41
C SER A 90 -20.24 -9.09 -18.75
N TYR A 91 -19.75 -7.95 -19.24
CA TYR A 91 -19.91 -6.65 -18.56
C TYR A 91 -21.27 -5.96 -18.81
N LYS A 92 -22.00 -6.35 -19.86
CA LYS A 92 -23.28 -5.71 -20.23
C LYS A 92 -24.49 -6.19 -19.42
N ALA A 93 -24.38 -7.31 -18.71
CA ALA A 93 -25.49 -7.91 -17.98
C ALA A 93 -25.75 -7.26 -16.61
N ASP A 94 -24.70 -6.84 -15.89
CA ASP A 94 -24.82 -6.41 -14.49
C ASP A 94 -25.37 -4.98 -14.30
N VAL A 95 -25.20 -4.11 -15.29
CA VAL A 95 -25.64 -2.70 -15.21
C VAL A 95 -27.17 -2.54 -15.25
N ARG A 96 -27.92 -3.53 -15.77
CA ARG A 96 -29.39 -3.46 -15.82
C ARG A 96 -30.06 -3.76 -14.50
N ARG A 97 -29.39 -4.45 -13.57
CA ARG A 97 -29.98 -4.94 -12.31
C ARG A 97 -30.09 -3.89 -11.22
N TRP A 98 -29.34 -2.79 -11.33
CA TRP A 98 -29.20 -1.76 -10.28
C TRP A 98 -30.22 -0.60 -10.34
N ARG A 99 -31.12 -0.56 -11.34
CA ARG A 99 -32.08 0.56 -11.50
C ARG A 99 -33.35 0.46 -10.64
N GLY A 100 -33.55 -0.63 -9.91
CA GLY A 100 -34.82 -0.91 -9.21
C GLY A 100 -34.93 -0.48 -7.74
N TYR A 101 -33.90 0.11 -7.12
CA TYR A 101 -33.81 0.16 -5.66
C TYR A 101 -33.82 1.56 -5.01
N ILE A 102 -34.26 2.61 -5.70
CA ILE A 102 -34.32 3.96 -5.13
C ILE A 102 -35.74 4.50 -5.20
N SER A 103 -36.56 4.12 -4.23
CA SER A 103 -37.80 4.82 -3.89
C SER A 103 -38.26 4.39 -2.50
N PHE A 104 -37.67 4.94 -1.43
CA PHE A 104 -38.29 5.03 -0.10
C PHE A 104 -37.51 6.02 0.78
N VAL A 105 -38.20 6.59 1.78
CA VAL A 105 -37.81 7.63 2.77
C VAL A 105 -38.14 9.06 2.29
N SER A 106 -39.15 9.81 2.76
CA SER A 106 -39.91 10.01 4.03
C SER A 106 -39.62 11.40 4.64
N ASP A 107 -40.67 12.22 4.63
CA ASP A 107 -41.15 13.18 5.63
C ASP A 107 -40.18 13.77 6.64
N ARG A 108 -39.58 14.89 6.24
CA ARG A 108 -39.39 16.14 7.01
C ARG A 108 -38.55 17.08 6.16
N CYS A 109 -39.17 17.97 5.41
CA CYS A 109 -38.46 19.07 4.79
C CYS A 109 -39.31 20.33 4.81
N GLU A 110 -38.67 21.40 5.25
CA GLU A 110 -38.99 22.79 4.94
C GLU A 110 -39.43 22.92 3.47
N TYR A 111 -40.28 23.92 3.20
CA TYR A 111 -40.77 24.22 1.85
C TYR A 111 -39.59 24.68 0.97
N ILE A 112 -38.81 23.71 0.51
CA ILE A 112 -37.78 23.88 -0.49
C ILE A 112 -38.54 24.12 -1.78
N ASP A 113 -38.38 25.30 -2.38
CA ASP A 113 -38.85 25.53 -3.74
C ASP A 113 -38.19 24.49 -4.65
N VAL A 114 -38.96 23.44 -4.96
CA VAL A 114 -38.52 22.30 -5.75
C VAL A 114 -38.10 22.78 -7.13
N LYS A 115 -38.73 23.83 -7.69
CA LYS A 115 -38.34 24.37 -8.99
C LYS A 115 -36.98 25.04 -8.91
N GLU A 116 -36.72 25.83 -7.87
CA GLU A 116 -35.44 26.51 -7.72
C GLU A 116 -34.30 25.53 -7.37
N THR A 117 -34.58 24.52 -6.55
CA THR A 117 -33.61 23.47 -6.23
C THR A 117 -33.29 22.62 -7.45
N VAL A 118 -34.30 22.27 -8.26
CA VAL A 118 -34.08 21.58 -9.54
C VAL A 118 -33.29 22.46 -10.52
N ARG A 119 -33.54 23.77 -10.58
CA ARG A 119 -32.74 24.69 -11.41
C ARG A 119 -31.28 24.77 -10.93
N ARG A 120 -31.05 24.88 -9.61
CA ARG A 120 -29.72 24.90 -9.00
C ARG A 120 -28.96 23.61 -9.29
N LEU A 121 -29.60 22.45 -9.11
CA LEU A 121 -29.02 21.15 -9.42
C LEU A 121 -28.76 20.97 -10.91
N LYS A 122 -29.64 21.47 -11.80
CA LYS A 122 -29.40 21.47 -13.25
C LYS A 122 -28.19 22.33 -13.63
N ARG A 123 -28.01 23.51 -13.01
CA ARG A 123 -26.83 24.37 -13.21
C ARG A 123 -25.54 23.70 -12.73
N GLN A 124 -25.55 23.15 -11.51
CA GLN A 124 -24.41 22.41 -10.95
C GLN A 124 -24.05 21.18 -11.78
N ASN A 125 -25.05 20.41 -12.23
CA ASN A 125 -24.82 19.26 -13.12
C ASN A 125 -24.33 19.69 -14.51
N ALA A 126 -24.75 20.84 -15.04
CA ALA A 126 -24.23 21.37 -16.29
C ALA A 126 -22.76 21.77 -16.17
N VAL A 127 -22.35 22.41 -15.07
CA VAL A 127 -20.94 22.72 -14.78
C VAL A 127 -20.12 21.43 -14.63
N ARG A 128 -20.58 20.47 -13.82
CA ARG A 128 -19.92 19.17 -13.66
C ARG A 128 -19.81 18.40 -14.97
N ARG A 129 -20.83 18.45 -15.83
CA ARG A 129 -20.79 17.82 -17.17
C ARG A 129 -19.77 18.49 -18.09
N ARG A 130 -19.62 19.82 -18.03
CA ARG A 130 -18.60 20.54 -18.79
C ARG A 130 -17.18 20.24 -18.29
N GLU A 131 -16.99 20.18 -16.97
CA GLU A 131 -15.70 19.80 -16.37
C GLU A 131 -15.36 18.34 -16.68
N PHE A 132 -16.32 17.43 -16.55
CA PHE A 132 -16.14 16.01 -16.91
C PHE A 132 -15.90 15.83 -18.42
N ALA A 133 -16.53 16.62 -19.28
CA ALA A 133 -16.25 16.61 -20.71
C ALA A 133 -14.83 17.10 -21.01
N ARG A 134 -14.37 18.20 -20.40
CA ARG A 134 -12.98 18.68 -20.51
C ARG A 134 -11.98 17.64 -20.01
N HIS A 135 -12.25 17.02 -18.87
CA HIS A 135 -11.40 15.96 -18.31
C HIS A 135 -11.41 14.70 -19.18
N SER A 136 -12.58 14.32 -19.72
CA SER A 136 -12.74 13.22 -20.67
C SER A 136 -11.98 13.49 -21.97
N ASP A 137 -11.99 14.72 -22.46
CA ASP A 137 -11.26 15.09 -23.68
C ASP A 137 -9.76 15.13 -23.43
N SER A 138 -9.30 15.63 -22.27
CA SER A 138 -7.90 15.49 -21.83
C SER A 138 -7.48 14.02 -21.69
N VAL A 139 -8.34 13.17 -21.14
CA VAL A 139 -8.08 11.72 -21.01
C VAL A 139 -8.09 11.03 -22.38
N LYS A 140 -8.97 11.42 -23.30
CA LYS A 140 -8.99 10.91 -24.68
C LYS A 140 -7.73 11.35 -25.44
N GLN A 141 -7.30 12.59 -25.31
CA GLN A 141 -6.06 13.10 -25.87
C GLN A 141 -4.85 12.34 -25.31
N LEU A 142 -4.80 12.11 -23.99
CA LEU A 142 -3.74 11.30 -23.36
C LEU A 142 -3.76 9.84 -23.84
N ARG A 143 -4.95 9.25 -24.05
CA ARG A 143 -5.07 7.90 -24.64
C ARG A 143 -4.60 7.88 -26.09
N LEU A 144 -4.88 8.94 -26.86
CA LEU A 144 -4.42 9.08 -28.24
C LEU A 144 -2.90 9.22 -28.29
N VAL A 145 -2.31 10.06 -27.43
CA VAL A 145 -0.85 10.23 -27.30
C VAL A 145 -0.18 8.93 -26.85
N ARG A 146 -0.79 8.18 -25.93
CA ARG A 146 -0.29 6.85 -25.52
C ARG A 146 -0.40 5.81 -26.65
N LYS A 147 -1.47 5.87 -27.45
CA LYS A 147 -1.67 5.01 -28.62
C LYS A 147 -0.66 5.35 -29.72
N GLN A 148 -0.49 6.63 -30.04
CA GLN A 148 0.50 7.13 -31.00
C GLN A 148 1.93 6.79 -30.56
N ARG A 149 2.27 6.95 -29.27
CA ARG A 149 3.56 6.50 -28.73
C ARG A 149 3.76 4.99 -28.83
N ARG A 150 2.71 4.18 -28.66
CA ARG A 150 2.80 2.72 -28.85
C ARG A 150 3.00 2.34 -30.31
N GLU A 151 2.30 3.02 -31.21
CA GLU A 151 2.37 2.77 -32.66
C GLU A 151 3.71 3.25 -33.25
N SER A 152 4.26 4.38 -32.77
CA SER A 152 5.61 4.83 -33.14
C SER A 152 6.70 3.93 -32.59
N VAL A 153 6.48 3.31 -31.42
CA VAL A 153 7.40 2.34 -30.79
C VAL A 153 7.43 0.99 -31.52
N THR A 154 6.37 0.61 -32.23
CA THR A 154 6.33 -0.64 -33.02
C THR A 154 6.94 -0.51 -34.42
N ALA A 155 7.24 0.70 -34.89
CA ALA A 155 7.72 0.94 -36.26
C ALA A 155 9.26 0.94 -36.39
N ASP A 156 10.00 1.26 -35.32
CA ASP A 156 11.45 1.16 -35.29
C ASP A 156 11.88 -0.18 -34.67
N GLY A 157 12.45 -1.06 -35.50
CA GLY A 157 12.99 -2.38 -35.12
C GLY A 157 14.20 -2.35 -34.16
N ASP A 158 14.42 -1.24 -33.46
CA ASP A 158 15.61 -0.95 -32.64
C ASP A 158 15.30 -0.95 -31.12
N LEU A 159 14.06 -1.26 -30.73
CA LEU A 159 13.61 -1.14 -29.35
C LEU A 159 14.08 -2.25 -28.39
N GLN A 160 14.59 -3.37 -28.92
CA GLN A 160 15.12 -4.45 -28.09
C GLN A 160 16.44 -4.06 -27.39
N GLN A 161 17.13 -3.00 -27.83
CA GLN A 161 18.37 -2.54 -27.18
C GLN A 161 18.17 -1.48 -26.08
N ARG A 162 16.96 -0.89 -25.92
CA ARG A 162 16.74 0.22 -24.97
C ARG A 162 15.92 -0.12 -23.72
N ILE A 163 15.40 -1.34 -23.61
CA ILE A 163 14.82 -1.85 -22.36
C ILE A 163 15.81 -2.83 -21.76
N SER A 164 16.96 -2.33 -21.31
CA SER A 164 17.68 -3.08 -20.28
C SER A 164 16.72 -3.19 -19.10
N PRO A 165 16.36 -4.40 -18.64
CA PRO A 165 15.46 -4.57 -17.50
C PRO A 165 16.13 -3.86 -16.34
N MET A 166 15.59 -2.70 -15.95
CA MET A 166 16.13 -1.98 -14.82
C MET A 166 16.02 -2.89 -13.61
N PRO A 167 17.13 -3.16 -12.90
CA PRO A 167 17.15 -4.16 -11.85
C PRO A 167 16.15 -3.76 -10.77
N LEU A 168 15.06 -4.52 -10.68
CA LEU A 168 14.11 -4.43 -9.58
C LEU A 168 14.81 -4.95 -8.33
N SER A 169 14.83 -4.13 -7.27
CA SER A 169 15.39 -4.52 -5.99
C SER A 169 14.27 -4.88 -5.02
N PHE A 170 14.39 -6.02 -4.34
CA PHE A 170 13.47 -6.42 -3.26
C PHE A 170 13.86 -5.85 -1.89
N ARG A 171 14.86 -4.94 -1.84
CA ARG A 171 15.44 -4.42 -0.59
C ARG A 171 14.44 -3.93 0.44
N TYR A 172 13.31 -3.36 0.01
CA TYR A 172 12.29 -2.84 0.93
C TYR A 172 11.38 -3.93 1.48
N VAL A 173 11.17 -5.01 0.73
CA VAL A 173 10.48 -6.19 1.25
C VAL A 173 11.39 -6.88 2.26
N ASP A 174 12.67 -7.06 1.93
CA ASP A 174 13.66 -7.65 2.83
C ASP A 174 13.80 -6.80 4.12
N GLU A 175 14.00 -5.48 3.99
CA GLU A 175 14.08 -4.56 5.13
C GLU A 175 12.78 -4.59 5.96
N PHE A 176 11.62 -4.72 5.33
CA PHE A 176 10.34 -4.80 6.04
C PHE A 176 10.24 -6.08 6.88
N LEU A 177 10.66 -7.22 6.35
CA LEU A 177 10.60 -8.51 7.05
C LEU A 177 11.50 -8.53 8.29
N ASP A 178 12.57 -7.74 8.29
CA ASP A 178 13.48 -7.58 9.43
C ASP A 178 12.96 -6.59 10.51
N LEU A 179 11.80 -5.95 10.31
CA LEU A 179 11.25 -5.02 11.28
C LEU A 179 10.60 -5.75 12.46
N ASN A 180 10.93 -5.33 13.68
CA ASN A 180 10.24 -5.78 14.89
C ASN A 180 8.71 -5.53 14.85
N CYS A 181 8.27 -4.50 14.11
CA CYS A 181 6.85 -4.15 13.94
C CYS A 181 6.22 -4.75 12.67
N ALA A 182 6.93 -5.61 11.92
CA ALA A 182 6.41 -6.21 10.69
C ALA A 182 5.13 -7.00 10.95
N GLU A 183 5.13 -7.83 12.01
CA GLU A 183 3.99 -8.66 12.40
C GLU A 183 2.75 -7.80 12.68
N ASP A 184 2.90 -6.72 13.46
CA ASP A 184 1.79 -5.81 13.78
C ASP A 184 1.25 -5.11 12.53
N LEU A 185 2.12 -4.58 11.66
CA LEU A 185 1.72 -3.93 10.42
C LEU A 185 0.99 -4.90 9.47
N THR A 186 1.44 -6.15 9.40
CA THR A 186 0.79 -7.22 8.62
C THR A 186 -0.55 -7.63 9.22
N ARG A 187 -0.62 -7.82 10.55
CA ARG A 187 -1.85 -8.17 11.27
C ARG A 187 -2.93 -7.11 11.11
N LEU A 188 -2.54 -5.83 11.14
CA LEU A 188 -3.40 -4.68 10.89
C LEU A 188 -3.78 -4.49 9.42
N LYS A 189 -3.21 -5.29 8.50
CA LYS A 189 -3.43 -5.21 7.04
C LYS A 189 -3.16 -3.81 6.50
N ILE A 190 -2.11 -3.16 7.01
CA ILE A 190 -1.74 -1.78 6.61
C ILE A 190 -1.44 -1.72 5.11
N PHE A 191 -0.70 -2.70 4.58
CA PHE A 191 -0.33 -2.74 3.16
C PHE A 191 -1.19 -3.76 2.41
N PRO A 192 -1.90 -3.36 1.34
CA PRO A 192 -2.73 -4.28 0.56
C PRO A 192 -1.89 -5.19 -0.36
N ASN A 193 -0.69 -4.77 -0.76
CA ASN A 193 0.22 -5.54 -1.61
C ASN A 193 1.67 -5.06 -1.44
N GLY A 194 2.62 -5.80 -2.03
CA GLY A 194 4.06 -5.52 -1.92
C GLY A 194 4.52 -4.21 -2.58
N LYS A 195 3.79 -3.69 -3.58
CA LYS A 195 4.10 -2.40 -4.20
C LYS A 195 3.87 -1.26 -3.22
N GLU A 196 2.72 -1.25 -2.57
CA GLU A 196 2.34 -0.22 -1.59
C GLU A 196 3.24 -0.23 -0.34
N LEU A 197 3.72 -1.43 0.04
CA LEU A 197 4.75 -1.61 1.06
C LEU A 197 6.07 -0.99 0.62
N ALA A 198 6.57 -1.34 -0.56
CA ALA A 198 7.84 -0.82 -1.07
C ALA A 198 7.82 0.70 -1.26
N GLU A 199 6.68 1.25 -1.70
CA GLU A 199 6.42 2.69 -1.77
C GLU A 199 6.54 3.37 -0.39
N SER A 200 5.88 2.82 0.64
CA SER A 200 5.95 3.38 2.00
C SER A 200 7.35 3.25 2.63
N MET A 201 8.03 2.12 2.40
CA MET A 201 9.40 1.88 2.86
C MET A 201 10.41 2.80 2.16
N SER A 202 10.23 3.09 0.87
CA SER A 202 11.01 4.10 0.15
C SER A 202 10.84 5.49 0.75
N ALA A 203 9.60 5.86 1.09
CA ALA A 203 9.33 7.11 1.79
C ALA A 203 10.07 7.19 3.13
N TYR A 204 10.00 6.11 3.91
CA TYR A 204 10.74 5.98 5.16
C TYR A 204 12.25 6.09 4.96
N ALA A 205 12.82 5.41 3.96
CA ALA A 205 14.24 5.46 3.64
C ALA A 205 14.70 6.87 3.24
N ALA A 206 13.89 7.58 2.43
CA ALA A 206 14.18 8.96 2.04
C ALA A 206 14.19 9.91 3.25
N VAL A 207 13.18 9.83 4.13
CA VAL A 207 13.16 10.61 5.39
C VAL A 207 14.36 10.25 6.26
N ARG A 208 14.63 8.96 6.45
CA ARG A 208 15.76 8.46 7.23
C ARG A 208 17.09 9.00 6.71
N HIS A 209 17.32 8.98 5.41
CA HIS A 209 18.62 9.36 4.84
C HIS A 209 18.81 10.87 4.70
N TYR A 210 17.76 11.62 4.39
CA TYR A 210 17.90 13.03 4.06
C TYR A 210 17.49 13.98 5.17
N LEU A 211 16.65 13.53 6.11
CA LEU A 211 16.07 14.39 7.16
C LEU A 211 16.48 13.97 8.58
N VAL A 212 17.08 12.78 8.76
CA VAL A 212 17.42 12.20 10.08
C VAL A 212 18.91 11.93 10.16
N LYS A 213 19.50 12.13 11.35
CA LYS A 213 20.94 12.01 11.58
C LYS A 213 21.38 10.54 11.53
N HIS A 214 22.21 10.17 10.55
CA HIS A 214 22.91 8.88 10.57
C HIS A 214 24.42 8.93 10.26
N ALA A 215 25.01 10.10 10.03
CA ALA A 215 26.46 10.19 9.79
C ALA A 215 27.23 10.67 11.05
N PRO A 216 28.38 10.04 11.38
CA PRO A 216 29.21 10.37 12.54
C PRO A 216 29.79 11.80 12.52
N ASN A 217 29.67 12.52 11.41
CA ASN A 217 30.16 13.90 11.25
C ASN A 217 29.07 14.98 11.35
N HIS A 218 27.83 14.63 11.71
CA HIS A 218 26.76 15.63 11.91
C HIS A 218 26.68 16.09 13.38
N GLU A 219 27.77 16.59 13.95
CA GLU A 219 27.65 17.39 15.17
C GLU A 219 26.85 18.66 14.86
N GLN A 220 25.72 18.82 15.55
CA GLN A 220 24.95 20.06 15.69
C GLN A 220 24.82 20.92 14.42
N GLN A 221 24.29 20.36 13.33
CA GLN A 221 23.65 21.21 12.32
C GLN A 221 22.16 21.29 12.64
N ASP A 222 21.68 22.52 12.83
CA ASP A 222 20.26 22.84 12.87
C ASP A 222 19.55 22.17 11.68
N GLY A 223 18.34 21.63 11.91
CA GLY A 223 17.50 21.04 10.86
C GLY A 223 17.54 19.50 10.73
N VAL A 224 18.30 18.78 11.56
CA VAL A 224 18.28 17.31 11.55
C VAL A 224 17.29 16.75 12.57
N LEU A 225 16.40 15.86 12.12
CA LEU A 225 15.38 15.23 12.97
C LEU A 225 15.92 14.02 13.74
N SER A 226 15.27 13.71 14.87
CA SER A 226 15.46 12.46 15.62
C SER A 226 14.17 11.65 15.58
N PHE A 227 14.26 10.36 15.27
CA PHE A 227 13.12 9.44 15.34
C PHE A 227 12.56 9.26 16.75
N SER A 228 13.31 9.61 17.79
CA SER A 228 12.85 9.53 19.18
C SER A 228 12.22 10.84 19.67
N SER A 229 12.22 11.92 18.88
CA SER A 229 11.62 13.20 19.27
C SER A 229 10.10 13.18 19.05
N PRO A 230 9.27 13.38 20.11
CA PRO A 230 7.83 13.54 19.93
C PRO A 230 7.44 14.89 19.31
N ASN A 231 8.39 15.84 19.24
CA ASN A 231 8.17 17.17 18.65
C ASN A 231 8.35 17.20 17.13
N VAL A 232 7.92 16.12 16.46
CA VAL A 232 7.86 16.03 15.00
C VAL A 232 6.45 15.59 14.63
N LEU A 233 5.87 16.31 13.67
CA LEU A 233 4.60 15.98 13.06
C LEU A 233 4.85 15.44 11.65
N LEU A 234 4.42 14.22 11.38
CA LEU A 234 4.39 13.67 10.04
C LEU A 234 2.97 13.75 9.48
N VAL A 235 2.83 14.24 8.24
CA VAL A 235 1.57 14.29 7.52
C VAL A 235 1.72 13.53 6.21
N ALA A 236 1.17 12.31 6.16
CA ALA A 236 1.09 11.51 4.94
C ALA A 236 -0.18 11.87 4.16
N VAL A 237 -0.01 12.42 2.96
CA VAL A 237 -1.12 12.84 2.09
C VAL A 237 -1.21 11.90 0.91
N GLY A 238 -2.41 11.38 0.64
CA GLY A 238 -2.63 10.41 -0.43
C GLY A 238 -2.32 8.97 -0.05
N ASP A 239 -2.40 8.63 1.24
CA ASP A 239 -2.01 7.32 1.79
C ASP A 239 -2.98 6.18 1.35
N GLY A 240 -4.11 6.53 0.75
CA GLY A 240 -5.12 5.62 0.22
C GLY A 240 -6.12 5.11 1.26
N VAL A 241 -6.56 3.86 1.10
CA VAL A 241 -7.64 3.27 1.94
C VAL A 241 -7.21 2.90 3.37
N THR A 242 -5.91 2.82 3.61
CA THR A 242 -5.25 2.49 4.88
C THR A 242 -4.18 3.55 5.16
N PRO A 243 -3.78 3.80 6.41
CA PRO A 243 -2.74 4.78 6.71
C PRO A 243 -1.33 4.18 6.50
N ARG A 244 -1.02 3.76 5.27
CA ARG A 244 0.17 2.96 4.93
C ARG A 244 1.46 3.57 5.45
N THR A 245 1.75 4.77 4.99
CA THR A 245 2.97 5.51 5.27
C THR A 245 2.92 6.03 6.70
N ALA A 246 1.81 6.68 7.10
CA ALA A 246 1.72 7.26 8.44
C ALA A 246 1.83 6.20 9.55
N ALA A 247 1.21 5.02 9.38
CA ALA A 247 1.33 3.93 10.34
C ALA A 247 2.75 3.40 10.40
N LEU A 248 3.43 3.20 9.26
CA LEU A 248 4.84 2.79 9.25
C LEU A 248 5.70 3.73 10.10
N PHE A 249 5.54 5.06 9.94
CA PHE A 249 6.25 6.03 10.78
C PHE A 249 5.81 5.99 12.24
N ALA A 250 4.52 5.81 12.53
CA ALA A 250 4.02 5.72 13.90
C ALA A 250 4.61 4.51 14.66
N PHE A 251 4.80 3.38 13.98
CA PHE A 251 5.45 2.19 14.57
C PHE A 251 6.98 2.33 14.68
N ARG A 252 7.61 3.10 13.79
CA ARG A 252 9.07 3.20 13.68
C ARG A 252 9.68 4.40 14.39
N THR A 253 8.86 5.32 14.89
CA THR A 253 9.30 6.59 15.46
C THR A 253 8.41 6.98 16.66
N SER A 254 8.85 7.98 17.42
CA SER A 254 8.03 8.63 18.45
C SER A 254 7.23 9.82 17.90
N TRP A 255 7.19 10.01 16.57
CA TRP A 255 6.55 11.15 15.94
C TRP A 255 5.03 11.06 16.01
N ASN A 256 4.37 12.22 15.99
CA ASN A 256 2.94 12.29 15.79
C ASN A 256 2.66 12.18 14.30
N CYS A 257 1.84 11.21 13.89
CA CYS A 257 1.61 10.88 12.50
C CYS A 257 0.13 11.09 12.14
N ILE A 258 -0.10 11.77 11.02
CA ILE A 258 -1.43 12.03 10.47
C ILE A 258 -1.48 11.47 9.06
N SER A 259 -2.48 10.65 8.77
CA SER A 259 -2.78 10.16 7.43
C SER A 259 -4.03 10.85 6.87
N ILE A 260 -3.98 11.33 5.64
CA ILE A 260 -5.08 12.05 5.00
C ILE A 260 -5.33 11.47 3.62
N ASP A 261 -6.53 10.92 3.42
CA ASP A 261 -6.99 10.48 2.11
C ASP A 261 -8.53 10.45 2.06
N PRO A 262 -9.18 10.91 0.97
CA PRO A 262 -10.63 10.82 0.84
C PRO A 262 -11.16 9.37 0.79
N GLN A 263 -10.31 8.38 0.53
CA GLN A 263 -10.63 6.96 0.52
C GLN A 263 -10.30 6.24 1.83
N MET A 264 -9.70 6.94 2.82
CA MET A 264 -9.32 6.37 4.11
C MET A 264 -10.50 5.69 4.79
N ARG A 265 -10.33 4.44 5.21
CA ARG A 265 -11.36 3.68 5.92
C ARG A 265 -11.08 3.66 7.41
N LYS A 266 -12.07 3.25 8.20
CA LYS A 266 -11.85 2.83 9.59
C LYS A 266 -11.26 1.43 9.62
N GLY A 267 -10.44 1.13 10.62
CA GLY A 267 -9.80 -0.17 10.76
C GLY A 267 -9.10 -0.35 12.11
N GLY A 268 -8.42 -1.48 12.29
CA GLY A 268 -7.73 -1.79 13.56
C GLY A 268 -6.54 -0.86 13.89
N TRP A 269 -6.22 0.07 13.00
CA TRP A 269 -5.18 1.08 13.21
C TRP A 269 -5.63 2.30 14.01
N ASP A 270 -6.93 2.43 14.30
CA ASP A 270 -7.46 3.55 15.09
C ASP A 270 -6.89 3.57 16.53
N ASP A 271 -6.42 2.43 17.03
CA ASP A 271 -5.77 2.28 18.34
C ASP A 271 -4.24 2.43 18.30
N VAL A 272 -3.64 2.66 17.11
CA VAL A 272 -2.18 2.80 16.99
C VAL A 272 -1.74 4.11 17.63
N LYS A 273 -0.83 4.00 18.60
CA LYS A 273 -0.29 5.15 19.33
C LYS A 273 0.31 6.18 18.36
N ASN A 274 0.01 7.45 18.62
CA ASN A 274 0.50 8.60 17.85
C ASN A 274 0.06 8.62 16.38
N LEU A 275 -0.92 7.80 15.97
CA LEU A 275 -1.50 7.83 14.62
C LEU A 275 -2.89 8.46 14.65
N ARG A 276 -3.15 9.36 13.70
CA ARG A 276 -4.49 9.88 13.42
C ARG A 276 -4.79 9.76 11.94
N THR A 277 -6.05 9.56 11.60
CA THR A 277 -6.50 9.40 10.22
C THR A 277 -7.62 10.40 9.90
N HIS A 278 -7.63 10.92 8.68
CA HIS A 278 -8.70 11.76 8.15
C HIS A 278 -9.22 11.20 6.84
N THR A 279 -10.49 10.78 6.85
CA THR A 279 -11.25 10.46 5.63
C THR A 279 -11.76 11.76 4.99
N ALA A 280 -10.84 12.52 4.41
CA ALA A 280 -11.13 13.82 3.81
C ALA A 280 -10.11 14.14 2.71
N ARG A 281 -10.45 15.09 1.84
CA ARG A 281 -9.46 15.68 0.95
C ARG A 281 -8.56 16.59 1.77
N VAL A 282 -7.29 16.69 1.39
CA VAL A 282 -6.33 17.53 2.14
C VAL A 282 -6.73 19.01 2.19
N GLN A 283 -7.44 19.50 1.17
CA GLN A 283 -7.97 20.86 1.12
C GLN A 283 -9.07 21.14 2.16
N ASP A 284 -9.71 20.09 2.68
CA ASP A 284 -10.80 20.17 3.66
C ASP A 284 -10.31 19.94 5.10
N VAL A 285 -9.00 19.72 5.29
CA VAL A 285 -8.39 19.44 6.60
C VAL A 285 -7.58 20.65 7.06
N VAL A 286 -7.64 20.93 8.35
CA VAL A 286 -6.77 21.91 9.01
C VAL A 286 -6.07 21.23 10.17
N ILE A 287 -4.75 21.39 10.22
CA ILE A 287 -3.88 20.84 11.24
C ILE A 287 -3.14 21.98 11.90
N ASP A 288 -3.46 22.22 13.17
CA ASP A 288 -2.74 23.20 13.96
C ASP A 288 -1.35 22.63 14.33
N VAL A 289 -0.31 23.36 13.94
CA VAL A 289 1.09 23.03 14.22
C VAL A 289 1.54 23.86 15.42
N VAL A 290 1.91 23.18 16.49
CA VAL A 290 2.39 23.80 17.75
C VAL A 290 3.69 24.56 17.48
N ASP A 291 3.96 25.62 18.22
CA ASP A 291 5.23 26.34 18.13
C ASP A 291 6.44 25.40 18.30
N ASP A 292 7.51 25.68 17.56
CA ASP A 292 8.74 24.88 17.46
C ASP A 292 8.61 23.44 16.93
N GLN A 293 7.39 22.97 16.60
CA GLN A 293 7.20 21.67 15.97
C GLN A 293 7.69 21.71 14.52
N ARG A 294 8.52 20.70 14.16
CA ARG A 294 8.95 20.43 12.78
C ARG A 294 7.93 19.50 12.11
N VAL A 295 7.62 19.77 10.85
CA VAL A 295 6.65 19.02 10.05
C VAL A 295 7.34 18.32 8.89
N VAL A 296 7.04 17.05 8.70
CA VAL A 296 7.45 16.27 7.52
C VAL A 296 6.19 15.91 6.75
N VAL A 297 6.02 16.48 5.56
CA VAL A 297 4.92 16.12 4.66
C VAL A 297 5.41 15.02 3.72
N VAL A 298 4.74 13.88 3.74
CA VAL A 298 5.05 12.75 2.86
C VAL A 298 3.93 12.59 1.84
N MET A 299 4.28 12.65 0.56
CA MET A 299 3.35 12.58 -0.56
C MET A 299 3.72 11.40 -1.45
N TRP A 300 3.33 10.20 -1.02
CA TRP A 300 3.49 8.99 -1.81
C TRP A 300 2.19 8.67 -2.52
N HIS A 301 2.26 8.36 -3.82
CA HIS A 301 1.07 8.07 -4.64
C HIS A 301 -0.02 9.16 -4.59
N CYS A 302 0.37 10.42 -4.35
CA CYS A 302 -0.56 11.50 -4.06
C CYS A 302 -1.05 12.21 -5.34
N HIS A 303 -2.38 12.37 -5.48
CA HIS A 303 -3.04 13.06 -6.59
C HIS A 303 -3.37 14.53 -6.28
N THR A 304 -2.43 15.27 -5.69
CA THR A 304 -2.57 16.70 -5.39
C THR A 304 -1.24 17.43 -5.56
N SER A 305 -1.25 18.77 -5.57
CA SER A 305 -0.02 19.56 -5.62
C SER A 305 0.65 19.63 -4.24
N ILE A 306 1.95 19.92 -4.21
CA ILE A 306 2.66 20.17 -2.94
C ILE A 306 2.02 21.35 -2.19
N THR A 307 1.61 22.39 -2.92
CA THR A 307 0.90 23.55 -2.36
C THR A 307 -0.38 23.17 -1.63
N ASP A 308 -1.21 22.33 -2.25
CA ASP A 308 -2.46 21.87 -1.62
C ASP A 308 -2.16 21.04 -0.36
N ALA A 309 -1.16 20.15 -0.43
CA ALA A 309 -0.77 19.30 0.70
C ALA A 309 -0.30 20.12 1.91
N ILE A 310 0.49 21.17 1.69
CA ILE A 310 0.99 22.05 2.76
C ILE A 310 -0.10 23.00 3.27
N SER A 311 -1.08 23.35 2.44
CA SER A 311 -2.11 24.33 2.80
C SER A 311 -2.99 23.92 4.00
N CYS A 312 -3.03 22.62 4.33
CA CYS A 312 -3.72 22.12 5.52
C CYS A 312 -3.02 22.52 6.83
N LEU A 313 -1.76 22.96 6.81
CA LEU A 313 -0.99 23.31 8.00
C LEU A 313 -1.29 24.74 8.47
N ARG A 314 -1.65 24.90 9.74
CA ARG A 314 -1.82 26.19 10.41
C ARG A 314 -0.77 26.35 11.50
N PHE A 315 0.19 27.25 11.27
CA PHE A 315 1.21 27.60 12.28
C PHE A 315 0.70 28.69 13.21
N SER A 316 0.92 28.52 14.51
CA SER A 316 0.75 29.58 15.50
C SER A 316 1.77 30.71 15.23
N GLY A 317 1.39 31.98 15.42
CA GLY A 317 2.27 33.14 15.20
C GLY A 317 2.11 33.91 13.88
N GLY A 318 1.12 33.58 13.04
CA GLY A 318 0.57 34.46 12.00
C GLY A 318 1.43 34.75 10.76
N ASN A 319 2.74 34.47 10.77
CA ASN A 319 3.60 34.79 9.63
C ASN A 319 3.72 33.59 8.66
N ARG A 320 2.90 33.59 7.61
CA ARG A 320 2.97 32.65 6.47
C ARG A 320 4.04 33.05 5.45
N ASP A 321 5.10 33.73 5.86
CA ASP A 321 6.19 34.03 4.93
C ASP A 321 6.77 32.72 4.41
N SER A 322 6.78 32.58 3.08
CA SER A 322 7.29 31.41 2.37
C SER A 322 8.72 31.07 2.78
N LYS A 323 9.53 32.07 3.15
CA LYS A 323 10.88 31.86 3.69
C LYS A 323 10.91 31.16 5.05
N CYS A 324 9.89 31.40 5.88
CA CYS A 324 9.75 30.77 7.20
C CYS A 324 9.20 29.34 7.10
N LEU A 325 8.49 29.00 6.02
CA LEU A 325 7.91 27.66 5.82
C LEU A 325 9.00 26.59 5.82
N ARG A 326 10.09 26.79 5.09
CA ARG A 326 11.21 25.86 4.97
C ARG A 326 11.99 25.67 6.29
N ARG A 327 11.89 26.62 7.24
CA ARG A 327 12.43 26.40 8.60
C ARG A 327 11.60 25.42 9.41
N ARG A 328 10.39 25.07 8.98
CA ARG A 328 9.48 24.23 9.77
C ARG A 328 8.93 23.05 9.02
N VAL A 329 8.99 23.04 7.69
CA VAL A 329 8.42 22.01 6.84
C VAL A 329 9.48 21.42 5.93
N ALA A 330 9.61 20.11 5.98
CA ALA A 330 10.28 19.30 4.98
C ALA A 330 9.21 18.52 4.18
N VAL A 331 9.51 18.22 2.91
CA VAL A 331 8.62 17.45 2.04
C VAL A 331 9.39 16.30 1.43
N VAL A 332 8.80 15.11 1.41
CA VAL A 332 9.26 13.99 0.61
C VAL A 332 8.13 13.58 -0.31
N SER A 333 8.36 13.56 -1.61
CA SER A 333 7.35 13.15 -2.59
C SER A 333 7.87 12.11 -3.56
N CYS A 334 6.97 11.24 -3.99
CA CYS A 334 7.14 10.41 -5.17
C CYS A 334 5.86 10.51 -5.99
N ALA A 335 5.90 11.35 -7.03
CA ALA A 335 4.71 11.65 -7.80
C ALA A 335 4.25 10.42 -8.58
N CYS A 336 2.96 10.09 -8.47
CA CYS A 336 2.34 9.09 -9.31
C CYS A 336 1.63 9.72 -10.52
N CYS A 337 1.47 8.93 -11.58
CA CYS A 337 0.62 9.26 -12.72
C CYS A 337 1.01 10.59 -13.41
N ASN A 338 0.06 11.52 -13.54
CA ASN A 338 0.20 12.79 -14.25
C ASN A 338 0.50 13.98 -13.32
N TYR A 339 0.79 13.72 -12.03
CA TYR A 339 1.01 14.77 -11.03
C TYR A 339 2.47 15.19 -10.88
N ASP A 340 3.38 14.55 -11.62
CA ASP A 340 4.80 14.89 -11.64
C ASP A 340 5.04 16.39 -11.87
N ALA A 341 4.32 17.01 -12.82
CA ALA A 341 4.47 18.43 -13.11
C ALA A 341 4.09 19.36 -11.95
N VAL A 342 3.14 18.96 -11.09
CA VAL A 342 2.65 19.78 -9.95
C VAL A 342 3.31 19.41 -8.62
N GLN A 343 4.27 18.49 -8.65
CA GLN A 343 5.07 18.06 -7.49
C GLN A 343 6.58 18.23 -7.76
N LYS A 344 6.96 19.24 -8.54
CA LYS A 344 8.35 19.59 -8.87
C LYS A 344 8.92 20.77 -8.09
N VAL A 345 8.04 21.61 -7.57
CA VAL A 345 8.43 22.85 -6.89
C VAL A 345 7.57 23.03 -5.66
N MET A 346 8.19 23.58 -4.62
CA MET A 346 7.49 24.05 -3.43
C MET A 346 6.71 25.34 -3.74
N PRO A 347 5.79 25.78 -2.86
CA PRO A 347 5.02 27.01 -3.04
C PRO A 347 5.86 28.28 -3.18
N ASP A 348 7.08 28.27 -2.63
CA ASP A 348 8.06 29.36 -2.73
C ASP A 348 8.87 29.34 -4.05
N GLY A 349 8.58 28.38 -4.94
CA GLY A 349 9.28 28.18 -6.20
C GLY A 349 10.57 27.37 -6.09
N SER A 350 10.95 26.89 -4.89
CA SER A 350 12.19 26.13 -4.71
C SER A 350 12.11 24.72 -5.33
N ALA A 351 13.21 24.34 -6.00
CA ALA A 351 13.45 22.99 -6.49
C ALA A 351 13.79 22.03 -5.32
N PRO A 352 13.67 20.70 -5.52
CA PRO A 352 14.06 19.75 -4.48
C PRO A 352 15.56 19.83 -4.18
N ASP A 353 15.92 19.66 -2.91
CA ASP A 353 17.32 19.57 -2.46
C ASP A 353 17.97 18.25 -2.86
N ALA A 354 17.16 17.21 -3.11
CA ALA A 354 17.59 15.95 -3.71
C ALA A 354 16.49 15.36 -4.61
N GLU A 355 16.88 14.84 -5.76
CA GLU A 355 16.01 14.11 -6.69
C GLU A 355 16.76 12.86 -7.18
N PHE A 356 16.13 11.69 -7.10
CA PHE A 356 16.74 10.42 -7.53
C PHE A 356 15.69 9.38 -7.92
N GLU A 357 16.08 8.36 -8.69
CA GLU A 357 15.23 7.20 -8.93
C GLU A 357 15.44 6.11 -7.87
N ASP A 358 14.35 5.64 -7.28
CA ASP A 358 14.39 4.55 -6.32
C ASP A 358 14.07 3.21 -6.97
N THR A 359 15.10 2.42 -7.27
CA THR A 359 14.96 1.08 -7.88
C THR A 359 14.33 0.02 -6.97
N GLY A 360 14.14 0.32 -5.69
CA GLY A 360 13.39 -0.51 -4.76
C GLY A 360 11.87 -0.33 -4.87
N VAL A 361 11.39 0.72 -5.55
CA VAL A 361 9.97 0.94 -5.81
C VAL A 361 9.58 0.27 -7.13
N PRO A 362 8.64 -0.70 -7.12
CA PRO A 362 8.20 -1.34 -8.34
C PRO A 362 7.25 -0.42 -9.12
N GLY A 363 7.72 0.08 -10.26
CA GLY A 363 6.92 0.92 -11.15
C GLY A 363 7.77 1.81 -12.06
N LEU A 364 7.09 2.46 -13.01
CA LEU A 364 7.73 3.47 -13.88
C LEU A 364 7.91 4.81 -13.18
N MET A 365 7.04 5.13 -12.21
CA MET A 365 7.08 6.37 -11.46
C MET A 365 7.70 6.09 -10.10
N ARG A 366 8.98 6.41 -9.98
CA ARG A 366 9.81 6.14 -8.79
C ARG A 366 10.85 7.24 -8.53
N THR A 367 10.63 8.41 -9.13
CA THR A 367 11.45 9.58 -8.87
C THR A 367 11.05 10.13 -7.51
N VAL A 368 11.97 10.05 -6.56
CA VAL A 368 11.82 10.57 -5.21
C VAL A 368 12.42 11.97 -5.18
N ARG A 369 11.69 12.91 -4.57
CA ARG A 369 12.11 14.29 -4.38
C ARG A 369 12.07 14.65 -2.91
N VAL A 370 13.10 15.33 -2.44
CA VAL A 370 13.26 15.72 -1.04
C VAL A 370 13.50 17.21 -0.94
N TRP A 371 12.70 17.86 -0.09
CA TRP A 371 12.82 19.23 0.35
C TRP A 371 13.18 19.23 1.84
N LYS A 372 14.41 19.60 2.17
CA LYS A 372 14.95 19.63 3.54
C LYS A 372 14.51 20.89 4.29
N PHE A 373 14.77 20.95 5.59
CA PHE A 373 14.63 22.21 6.31
C PHE A 373 15.73 23.21 5.89
N TRP A 374 15.40 24.49 5.87
CA TRP A 374 16.39 25.57 5.83
C TRP A 374 16.73 26.02 7.26
N ASN A 375 17.96 26.49 7.42
CA ASN A 375 18.45 27.11 8.65
C ASN A 375 18.13 28.62 8.64
#